data_AF-A0A962CEK6-F1
#
_entry.id   AF-A0A962CEK6-F1
#
_cell.length_a   1.000
_cell.length_b   1.000
_cell.length_c   1.000
_cell.angle_alpha   90.00
_cell.angle_beta   90.00
_cell.angle_gamma   90.00
#
_symmetry.space_group_name_H-M   'P 1'
#
loop_
_entity.id
_entity.type
_entity.pdbx_description
1 polymer ?
#
loop_
_entity_poly.entity_id
_entity_poly.type
_entity_poly.pdbx_seq_one_letter_code
_entity_poly.pdbx_strand_id
1 'polypeptide(L)'
;MRGRVEGFDIERVRLHARGCQRDANTPGRMIAQGGRWELREFDSAELARAAAAGGDHDGEWQSAQPNSVIAHRVRRQPGGAAADPLIVPLVDAINPARWFADLDSLTQWDRSSYGPELPLSRAWIEGRFSAIGLEVSAPAFSMPGSGGGQISVNNVIGRWNGTLLPDEWIIVGAHYDSRNSSLSSTTNTPGAEDNASGCAGVIELARVLVANRPQRSILFMCYAGEEQGLYGSKAHVQALQATGDLAK
;
A
#
# COMPACT_ATOMS: atom_id res chain seq x y z
N MET A 1 0.09 -22.66 -10.15
CA MET A 1 0.64 -23.23 -11.40
C MET A 1 2.13 -22.96 -11.40
N ARG A 2 2.97 -23.99 -11.51
CA ARG A 2 4.35 -23.82 -11.96
C ARG A 2 4.30 -24.04 -13.47
N GLY A 3 4.31 -22.96 -14.23
CA GLY A 3 4.44 -23.01 -15.69
C GLY A 3 5.84 -22.54 -16.05
N ARG A 4 6.57 -23.34 -16.83
CA ARG A 4 7.79 -22.88 -17.50
C ARG A 4 7.33 -22.30 -18.83
N VAL A 5 7.61 -21.03 -19.07
CA VAL A 5 7.39 -20.39 -20.37
C VAL A 5 8.72 -20.47 -21.10
N GLU A 6 8.74 -21.12 -22.25
CA GLU A 6 9.95 -21.24 -23.07
C GLU A 6 9.80 -20.30 -24.29
N GLY A 7 10.91 -19.68 -24.72
CA GLY A 7 10.93 -18.85 -25.94
C GLY A 7 10.38 -17.42 -25.80
N PHE A 8 10.49 -16.78 -24.63
CA PHE A 8 10.14 -15.37 -24.44
C PHE A 8 11.37 -14.47 -24.40
N ASP A 9 11.24 -13.24 -24.90
CA ASP A 9 12.28 -12.20 -24.84
C ASP A 9 12.06 -11.31 -23.62
N ILE A 10 12.95 -11.39 -22.61
CA ILE A 10 12.82 -10.65 -21.35
C ILE A 10 12.71 -9.13 -21.56
N GLU A 11 13.34 -8.60 -22.61
CA GLU A 11 13.29 -7.17 -22.94
C GLU A 11 11.90 -6.71 -23.37
N ARG A 12 11.05 -7.65 -23.77
CA ARG A 12 9.65 -7.44 -24.15
C ARG A 12 8.66 -7.75 -23.03
N VAL A 13 9.14 -8.31 -21.93
CA VAL A 13 8.28 -8.66 -20.81
C VAL A 13 8.05 -7.43 -19.94
N ARG A 14 6.78 -7.15 -19.66
CA ARG A 14 6.37 -6.11 -18.73
C ARG A 14 5.54 -6.69 -17.60
N LEU A 15 5.84 -6.22 -16.40
CA LEU A 15 5.10 -6.46 -15.18
C LEU A 15 4.15 -5.29 -14.92
N HIS A 16 2.94 -5.60 -14.49
CA HIS A 16 1.95 -4.58 -14.15
C HIS A 16 1.03 -5.03 -13.02
N ALA A 17 0.60 -4.08 -12.19
CA ALA A 17 -0.27 -4.30 -11.05
C ALA A 17 -1.68 -3.85 -11.38
N ARG A 18 -2.54 -4.76 -11.85
CA ARG A 18 -3.93 -4.41 -12.20
C ARG A 18 -4.63 -3.65 -11.07
N GLY A 19 -5.21 -2.49 -11.37
CA GLY A 19 -6.09 -1.77 -10.46
C GLY A 19 -7.53 -2.26 -10.58
N CYS A 20 -8.46 -1.42 -10.12
CA CYS A 20 -9.88 -1.77 -9.98
C CYS A 20 -10.63 -1.82 -11.32
N GLN A 21 -10.14 -1.13 -12.36
CA GLN A 21 -10.77 -1.14 -13.67
C GLN A 21 -10.22 -2.30 -14.53
N ARG A 22 -11.12 -3.13 -15.06
CA ARG A 22 -10.74 -4.13 -16.06
C ARG A 22 -10.67 -3.45 -17.41
N ASP A 23 -9.49 -3.03 -17.79
CA ASP A 23 -9.29 -2.47 -19.11
C ASP A 23 -9.43 -3.57 -20.17
N ALA A 24 -10.45 -3.50 -21.03
CA ALA A 24 -10.70 -4.52 -22.04
C ALA A 24 -9.60 -4.59 -23.11
N ASN A 25 -8.76 -3.54 -23.19
CA ASN A 25 -7.71 -3.35 -24.18
C ASN A 25 -6.30 -3.39 -23.57
N THR A 26 -6.08 -4.15 -22.48
CA THR A 26 -4.75 -4.27 -21.89
C THR A 26 -3.74 -4.82 -22.92
N PRO A 27 -2.66 -4.09 -23.23
CA PRO A 27 -1.70 -4.45 -24.27
C PRO A 27 -0.90 -5.72 -23.93
N GLY A 28 -0.28 -6.31 -24.95
CA GLY A 28 0.59 -7.46 -24.79
C GLY A 28 -0.13 -8.78 -24.51
N ARG A 29 0.56 -9.87 -24.83
CA ARG A 29 0.09 -11.24 -24.58
C ARG A 29 0.32 -11.61 -23.12
N MET A 30 -0.74 -12.03 -22.42
CA MET A 30 -0.63 -12.56 -21.06
C MET A 30 0.27 -13.79 -21.00
N ILE A 31 1.36 -13.70 -20.23
CA ILE A 31 2.30 -14.79 -19.95
C ILE A 31 1.91 -15.49 -18.65
N ALA A 32 1.71 -14.71 -17.59
CA ALA A 32 1.43 -15.22 -16.25
C ALA A 32 0.65 -14.21 -15.42
N GLN A 33 -0.15 -14.71 -14.48
CA GLN A 33 -0.94 -13.89 -13.58
C GLN A 33 -0.91 -14.45 -12.15
N GLY A 34 -0.73 -13.57 -11.17
CA GLY A 34 -0.66 -13.92 -9.76
C GLY A 34 -1.19 -12.80 -8.86
N GLY A 35 -2.37 -12.97 -8.29
CA GLY A 35 -2.99 -11.94 -7.46
C GLY A 35 -3.37 -10.70 -8.30
N ARG A 36 -2.88 -9.53 -7.90
CA ARG A 36 -3.05 -8.27 -8.65
C ARG A 36 -2.08 -8.18 -9.84
N TRP A 37 -0.96 -8.89 -9.77
CA TRP A 37 0.12 -8.79 -10.74
C TRP A 37 -0.13 -9.64 -11.98
N GLU A 38 0.24 -9.08 -13.12
CA GLU A 38 0.29 -9.76 -14.40
C GLU A 38 1.61 -9.49 -15.12
N LEU A 39 2.05 -10.52 -15.85
CA LEU A 39 3.25 -10.50 -16.66
C LEU A 39 2.82 -10.69 -18.11
N ARG A 40 3.19 -9.76 -18.98
CA ARG A 40 2.81 -9.79 -20.39
C ARG A 40 4.00 -9.58 -21.30
N GLU A 41 3.94 -10.17 -22.50
CA GLU A 41 4.91 -9.98 -23.57
C GLU A 41 4.36 -8.95 -24.57
N PHE A 42 5.12 -7.89 -24.80
CA PHE A 42 4.74 -6.79 -25.69
C PHE A 42 5.43 -6.95 -27.05
N ASP A 43 4.76 -6.55 -28.12
CA ASP A 43 5.44 -6.30 -29.39
C ASP A 43 6.19 -4.95 -29.39
N SER A 44 7.04 -4.72 -30.39
CA SER A 44 7.85 -3.49 -30.47
C SER A 44 7.03 -2.20 -30.52
N ALA A 45 5.83 -2.23 -31.10
CA ALA A 45 4.95 -1.06 -31.19
C ALA A 45 4.22 -0.80 -29.87
N GLU A 46 3.83 -1.86 -29.16
CA GLU A 46 3.28 -1.79 -27.81
C GLU A 46 4.30 -1.26 -26.80
N LEU A 47 5.56 -1.67 -26.89
CA LEU A 47 6.64 -1.15 -26.04
C LEU A 47 6.83 0.37 -26.18
N ALA A 48 6.80 0.87 -27.42
CA ALA A 48 6.89 2.30 -27.69
C ALA A 48 5.71 3.08 -27.10
N ARG A 49 4.50 2.48 -27.10
CA ARG A 49 3.29 3.09 -26.50
C ARG A 49 3.29 3.03 -24.98
N ALA A 50 3.71 1.92 -24.39
CA ALA A 50 3.76 1.73 -22.94
C ALA A 50 4.73 2.72 -22.27
N ALA A 51 5.85 3.04 -22.92
CA ALA A 51 6.78 4.06 -22.45
C ALA A 51 6.20 5.49 -22.47
N ALA A 52 5.10 5.72 -23.20
CA ALA A 52 4.44 7.01 -23.33
C ALA A 52 3.18 7.15 -22.46
N ALA A 53 2.65 6.06 -21.90
CA ALA A 53 1.47 6.08 -21.05
C ALA A 53 1.86 6.47 -19.61
N GLY A 54 1.49 7.68 -19.19
CA GLY A 54 1.57 8.09 -17.78
C GLY A 54 0.65 7.22 -16.91
N GLY A 55 1.14 6.83 -15.74
CA GLY A 55 0.43 5.91 -14.85
C GLY A 55 -0.83 6.52 -14.25
N ASP A 56 -1.98 5.95 -14.59
CA ASP A 56 -3.17 6.03 -13.74
C ASP A 56 -3.11 4.91 -12.67
N HIS A 57 -4.07 4.87 -11.75
CA HIS A 57 -4.20 3.93 -10.60
C HIS A 57 -3.86 2.45 -10.84
N ASP A 58 -3.80 2.01 -12.10
CA ASP A 58 -3.43 0.65 -12.50
C ASP A 58 -1.91 0.39 -12.44
N GLY A 59 -1.10 1.35 -11.97
CA GLY A 59 0.34 1.16 -11.85
C GLY A 59 1.08 1.17 -13.20
N GLU A 60 2.35 1.54 -13.17
CA GLU A 60 3.15 1.63 -14.40
C GLU A 60 3.57 0.25 -14.91
N TRP A 61 3.71 0.11 -16.22
CA TRP A 61 4.33 -1.07 -16.83
C TRP A 61 5.82 -1.05 -16.57
N GLN A 62 6.31 -2.04 -15.82
CA GLN A 62 7.71 -2.14 -15.41
C GLN A 62 8.44 -3.23 -16.19
N SER A 63 9.70 -3.00 -16.53
CA SER A 63 10.56 -4.06 -17.08
C SER A 63 10.71 -5.19 -16.05
N ALA A 64 10.53 -6.43 -16.50
CA ALA A 64 10.72 -7.59 -15.63
C ALA A 64 12.22 -7.84 -15.40
N GLN A 65 12.61 -7.98 -14.13
CA GLN A 65 13.99 -8.31 -13.77
C GLN A 65 14.17 -9.84 -13.71
N PRO A 66 15.21 -10.40 -14.35
CA PRO A 66 15.53 -11.83 -14.21
C PRO A 66 15.71 -12.25 -12.76
N ASN A 67 15.32 -13.48 -12.43
CA ASN A 67 15.44 -14.07 -11.08
C ASN A 67 14.77 -13.28 -9.95
N SER A 68 13.81 -12.41 -10.27
CA SER A 68 13.03 -11.68 -9.28
C SER A 68 11.82 -12.50 -8.79
N VAL A 69 11.48 -12.35 -7.51
CA VAL A 69 10.20 -12.80 -6.98
C VAL A 69 9.31 -11.58 -6.82
N ILE A 70 8.27 -11.51 -7.65
CA ILE A 70 7.36 -10.37 -7.68
C ILE A 70 6.25 -10.50 -6.62
N ALA A 71 5.79 -11.73 -6.37
CA ALA A 71 4.83 -12.01 -5.31
C ALA A 71 4.85 -13.49 -4.90
N HIS A 72 4.87 -13.77 -3.60
CA HIS A 72 4.54 -15.09 -3.07
C HIS A 72 3.03 -15.17 -2.79
N ARG A 73 2.31 -16.00 -3.53
CA ARG A 73 0.92 -16.34 -3.18
C ARG A 73 0.91 -17.54 -2.25
N VAL A 74 0.86 -17.28 -0.94
CA VAL A 74 0.60 -18.34 0.04
C VAL A 74 -0.87 -18.74 -0.04
N ARG A 75 -1.18 -19.85 -0.70
CA ARG A 75 -2.49 -20.50 -0.54
C ARG A 75 -2.42 -21.40 0.67
N ARG A 76 -3.06 -21.00 1.77
CA ARG A 76 -3.35 -21.95 2.86
C ARG A 76 -4.21 -23.06 2.27
N GLN A 77 -3.72 -24.29 2.30
CA GLN A 77 -4.62 -25.43 2.25
C GLN A 77 -5.30 -25.50 3.62
N PRO A 78 -6.64 -25.50 3.70
CA PRO A 78 -7.34 -25.70 4.97
C PRO A 78 -7.20 -27.17 5.38
N GLY A 79 -5.98 -27.60 5.72
CA GLY A 79 -5.79 -28.76 6.57
C GLY A 79 -6.14 -28.35 8.00
N GLY A 80 -6.65 -29.28 8.80
CA GLY A 80 -7.00 -29.09 10.21
C GLY A 80 -5.79 -28.86 11.13
N ALA A 81 -4.90 -27.94 10.75
CA ALA A 81 -3.83 -27.47 11.61
C ALA A 81 -4.46 -26.80 12.84
N ALA A 82 -4.02 -27.21 14.02
CA ALA A 82 -4.39 -26.54 15.26
C ALA A 82 -4.01 -25.07 15.17
N ALA A 83 -4.86 -24.19 15.71
CA ALA A 83 -4.56 -22.77 15.77
C ALA A 83 -3.29 -22.55 16.61
N ASP A 84 -2.42 -21.65 16.15
CA ASP A 84 -1.19 -21.34 16.84
C ASP A 84 -1.52 -20.66 18.20
N PRO A 85 -1.09 -21.23 19.33
CA PRO A 85 -1.42 -20.70 20.66
C PRO A 85 -0.83 -19.31 20.91
N LEU A 86 0.16 -18.86 20.14
CA LEU A 86 0.68 -17.50 20.21
C LEU A 86 -0.17 -16.50 19.43
N ILE A 87 -0.92 -16.97 18.42
CA ILE A 87 -1.73 -16.12 17.54
C ILE A 87 -3.17 -16.01 18.04
N VAL A 88 -3.75 -17.08 18.59
CA VAL A 88 -5.13 -17.10 19.08
C VAL A 88 -5.43 -15.93 20.03
N PRO A 89 -4.62 -15.67 21.08
CA PRO A 89 -4.88 -14.55 21.99
C PRO A 89 -4.81 -13.18 21.32
N LEU A 90 -3.99 -13.02 20.27
CA LEU A 90 -3.90 -11.77 19.51
C LEU A 90 -5.17 -11.56 18.67
N VAL A 91 -5.68 -12.62 18.04
CA VAL A 91 -6.93 -12.57 17.28
C VAL A 91 -8.11 -12.26 18.21
N ASP A 92 -8.16 -12.91 19.38
CA ASP A 92 -9.21 -12.70 20.38
C ASP A 92 -9.18 -11.28 21.00
N ALA A 93 -8.01 -10.63 20.98
CA ALA A 93 -7.84 -9.27 21.49
C ALA A 93 -8.33 -8.17 20.52
N ILE A 94 -8.60 -8.51 19.25
CA ILE A 94 -9.18 -7.59 18.27
C ILE A 94 -10.57 -7.17 18.74
N ASN A 95 -10.82 -5.87 18.80
CA ASN A 95 -12.10 -5.31 19.20
C ASN A 95 -12.80 -4.65 18.00
N PRO A 96 -13.86 -5.28 17.47
CA PRO A 96 -14.62 -4.74 16.34
C PRO A 96 -15.23 -3.36 16.63
N ALA A 97 -15.63 -3.08 17.87
CA ALA A 97 -16.23 -1.79 18.21
C ALA A 97 -15.20 -0.63 18.12
N ARG A 98 -13.95 -0.86 18.53
CA ARG A 98 -12.86 0.12 18.32
C ARG A 98 -12.59 0.34 16.84
N TRP A 99 -12.53 -0.75 16.08
CA TRP A 99 -12.32 -0.69 14.64
C TRP A 99 -13.42 0.11 13.92
N PHE A 100 -14.70 -0.18 14.21
CA PHE A 100 -15.82 0.57 13.62
C PHE A 100 -15.84 2.04 14.05
N ALA A 101 -15.47 2.35 15.30
CA ALA A 101 -15.37 3.73 15.77
C ALA A 101 -14.25 4.52 15.08
N ASP A 102 -13.12 3.87 14.78
CA ASP A 102 -12.04 4.48 14.01
C ASP A 102 -12.45 4.70 12.55
N LEU A 103 -13.11 3.71 11.94
CA LEU A 103 -13.67 3.85 10.59
C LEU A 103 -14.65 5.01 10.51
N ASP A 104 -15.61 5.09 11.44
CA ASP A 104 -16.60 6.17 11.51
C ASP A 104 -15.94 7.53 11.69
N SER A 105 -14.86 7.62 12.49
CA SER A 105 -14.09 8.86 12.65
C SER A 105 -13.42 9.27 11.33
N LEU A 106 -12.74 8.34 10.66
CA LEU A 106 -12.02 8.61 9.41
C LEU A 106 -12.94 9.06 8.27
N THR A 107 -14.20 8.61 8.26
CA THR A 107 -15.19 9.00 7.23
C THR A 107 -15.87 10.34 7.51
N GLN A 108 -15.58 11.01 8.63
CA GLN A 108 -16.09 12.36 8.90
C GLN A 108 -15.36 13.45 8.12
N TRP A 109 -14.15 13.17 7.61
CA TRP A 109 -13.37 14.12 6.81
C TRP A 109 -13.50 13.84 5.31
N ASP A 110 -13.41 14.90 4.51
CA ASP A 110 -13.08 14.76 3.10
C ASP A 110 -11.58 14.46 2.94
N ARG A 111 -11.26 13.19 2.69
CA ARG A 111 -9.87 12.72 2.63
C ARG A 111 -9.29 12.77 1.22
N SER A 112 -9.81 13.65 0.36
CA SER A 112 -9.20 13.93 -0.93
C SER A 112 -7.73 14.34 -0.75
N SER A 113 -6.82 13.79 -1.57
CA SER A 113 -5.40 14.17 -1.51
C SER A 113 -5.13 15.65 -1.79
N TYR A 114 -6.09 16.33 -2.41
CA TYR A 114 -6.08 17.76 -2.70
C TYR A 114 -6.94 18.57 -1.73
N GLY A 115 -7.60 17.90 -0.80
CA GLY A 115 -8.57 18.46 0.13
C GLY A 115 -7.88 19.12 1.33
N PRO A 116 -8.49 20.18 1.89
CA PRO A 116 -7.96 20.86 3.08
C PRO A 116 -8.07 20.02 4.36
N GLU A 117 -8.86 18.94 4.36
CA GLU A 117 -9.09 18.10 5.54
C GLU A 117 -8.18 16.87 5.61
N LEU A 118 -7.46 16.55 4.55
CA LEU A 118 -6.46 15.46 4.55
C LEU A 118 -5.42 15.61 5.68
N PRO A 119 -4.89 16.82 5.99
CA PRO A 119 -4.00 16.99 7.14
C PRO A 119 -4.68 16.76 8.49
N LEU A 120 -6.01 16.93 8.60
CA LEU A 120 -6.76 16.67 9.83
C LEU A 120 -6.88 15.17 10.09
N SER A 121 -7.25 14.39 9.07
CA SER A 121 -7.28 12.93 9.19
C SER A 121 -5.88 12.36 9.46
N ARG A 122 -4.84 12.91 8.82
CA ARG A 122 -3.43 12.58 9.10
C ARG A 122 -3.08 12.80 10.58
N ALA A 123 -3.32 13.99 11.10
CA ALA A 123 -3.04 14.34 12.49
C ALA A 123 -3.82 13.45 13.49
N TRP A 124 -5.04 13.07 13.13
CA TRP A 124 -5.81 12.14 13.93
C TRP A 124 -5.17 10.74 13.97
N ILE A 125 -4.70 10.21 12.84
CA ILE A 125 -3.98 8.91 12.79
C ILE A 125 -2.69 8.98 13.62
N GLU A 126 -1.92 10.06 13.49
CA GLU A 126 -0.71 10.30 14.32
C GLU A 126 -1.04 10.26 15.81
N GLY A 127 -2.13 10.91 16.21
CA GLY A 127 -2.64 10.86 17.58
C GLY A 127 -3.00 9.44 18.05
N ARG A 128 -3.62 8.62 17.18
CA ARG A 128 -3.94 7.22 17.50
C ARG A 128 -2.70 6.36 17.71
N PHE A 129 -1.67 6.52 16.88
CA PHE A 129 -0.40 5.82 17.05
C PHE A 129 0.38 6.31 18.28
N SER A 130 0.42 7.62 18.52
CA SER A 130 1.11 8.20 19.68
C SER A 130 0.45 7.77 21.00
N ALA A 131 -0.88 7.73 21.06
CA ALA A 131 -1.63 7.34 22.25
C ALA A 131 -1.37 5.89 22.70
N ILE A 132 -0.85 5.04 21.81
CA ILE A 132 -0.50 3.64 22.12
C ILE A 132 1.03 3.43 22.21
N GLY A 133 1.80 4.51 22.29
CA GLY A 133 3.24 4.48 22.56
C GLY A 133 4.12 4.16 21.36
N LEU A 134 3.62 4.27 20.13
CA LEU A 134 4.45 4.14 18.93
C LEU A 134 5.34 5.36 18.73
N GLU A 135 6.49 5.13 18.10
CA GLU A 135 7.34 6.20 17.57
C GLU A 135 6.70 6.71 16.27
N VAL A 136 6.11 7.91 16.30
CA VAL A 136 5.35 8.46 15.19
C VAL A 136 6.22 9.38 14.33
N SER A 137 6.15 9.21 13.02
CA SER A 137 6.74 10.13 12.03
C SER A 137 5.80 10.35 10.85
N ALA A 138 5.93 11.51 10.21
CA ALA A 138 5.10 11.89 9.07
C ALA A 138 5.96 12.40 7.91
N PRO A 139 6.74 11.54 7.23
CA PRO A 139 7.66 11.99 6.18
C PRO A 139 6.90 12.63 5.03
N ALA A 140 7.30 13.85 4.69
CA ALA A 140 6.74 14.61 3.59
C ALA A 140 7.32 14.15 2.24
N PHE A 141 6.52 14.23 1.19
CA PHE A 141 6.93 14.02 -0.19
C PHE A 141 6.13 14.95 -1.11
N SER A 142 6.59 15.09 -2.36
CA SER A 142 5.94 15.93 -3.38
C SER A 142 5.12 15.09 -4.35
N MET A 143 3.96 15.58 -4.75
CA MET A 143 3.16 15.01 -5.84
C MET A 143 2.48 16.12 -6.67
N PRO A 144 2.06 15.85 -7.91
CA PRO A 144 1.35 16.83 -8.73
C PRO A 144 0.02 17.29 -8.10
N GLY A 145 -0.23 18.59 -8.10
CA GLY A 145 -1.50 19.18 -7.66
C GLY A 145 -2.59 19.14 -8.73
N SER A 146 -3.87 19.10 -8.33
CA SER A 146 -5.02 19.06 -9.26
C SER A 146 -5.15 20.29 -10.16
N GLY A 147 -4.65 21.46 -9.72
CA GLY A 147 -4.60 22.70 -10.51
C GLY A 147 -3.27 22.92 -11.24
N GLY A 148 -2.39 21.92 -11.28
CA GLY A 148 -1.01 22.06 -11.71
C GLY A 148 -0.04 22.38 -10.57
N GLY A 149 1.26 22.35 -10.87
CA GLY A 149 2.32 22.51 -9.87
C GLY A 149 2.53 21.26 -9.01
N GLN A 150 3.32 21.40 -7.95
CA GLN A 150 3.60 20.34 -6.97
C GLN A 150 3.03 20.74 -5.62
N ILE A 151 2.45 19.77 -4.91
CA ILE A 151 1.99 19.90 -3.53
C ILE A 151 2.79 18.97 -2.64
N SER A 152 2.90 19.34 -1.35
CA SER A 152 3.52 18.50 -0.34
C SER A 152 2.45 17.79 0.47
N VAL A 153 2.58 16.49 0.61
CA VAL A 153 1.73 15.60 1.41
C VAL A 153 2.61 14.67 2.22
N ASN A 154 2.04 13.94 3.19
CA ASN A 154 2.81 13.15 4.15
C ASN A 154 2.26 11.74 4.24
N ASN A 155 3.13 10.73 4.34
CA ASN A 155 2.72 9.46 4.91
C ASN A 155 2.61 9.59 6.44
N VAL A 156 1.95 8.64 7.10
CA VAL A 156 1.99 8.48 8.55
C VAL A 156 2.60 7.13 8.87
N ILE A 157 3.59 7.11 9.75
CA ILE A 157 4.29 5.90 10.19
C ILE A 157 4.28 5.84 11.70
N GLY A 158 3.70 4.77 12.26
CA GLY A 158 3.89 4.36 13.65
C GLY A 158 4.88 3.21 13.71
N ARG A 159 6.07 3.43 14.29
CA ARG A 159 7.11 2.41 14.44
C ARG A 159 7.04 1.76 15.82
N TRP A 160 7.02 0.43 15.83
CA TRP A 160 7.21 -0.38 17.03
C TRP A 160 8.54 -1.12 16.97
N ASN A 161 9.49 -0.71 17.81
CA ASN A 161 10.85 -1.25 17.78
C ASN A 161 10.90 -2.70 18.27
N GLY A 162 11.53 -3.55 17.46
CA GLY A 162 11.83 -4.94 17.77
C GLY A 162 12.90 -5.08 18.84
N THR A 163 12.91 -6.22 19.54
CA THR A 163 13.84 -6.50 20.64
C THR A 163 15.20 -7.03 20.22
N LEU A 164 15.28 -7.72 19.07
CA LEU A 164 16.50 -8.43 18.64
C LEU A 164 16.98 -7.96 17.26
N LEU A 165 16.05 -7.67 16.36
CA LEU A 165 16.29 -7.28 14.96
C LEU A 165 15.60 -5.93 14.69
N PRO A 166 16.00 -4.84 15.38
CA PRO A 166 15.29 -3.56 15.30
C PRO A 166 15.37 -2.90 13.91
N ASP A 167 16.33 -3.31 13.07
CA ASP A 167 16.54 -2.80 11.72
C ASP A 167 15.91 -3.68 10.63
N GLU A 168 15.33 -4.84 10.99
CA GLU A 168 14.49 -5.63 10.09
C GLU A 168 13.03 -5.27 10.32
N TRP A 169 12.33 -4.92 9.25
CA TRP A 169 10.99 -4.32 9.36
C TRP A 169 9.92 -5.20 8.71
N ILE A 170 8.83 -5.39 9.46
CA ILE A 170 7.57 -5.89 8.90
C ILE A 170 6.67 -4.67 8.69
N ILE A 171 6.25 -4.42 7.46
CA ILE A 171 5.36 -3.31 7.13
C ILE A 171 3.92 -3.80 7.02
N VAL A 172 3.02 -3.16 7.75
CA VAL A 172 1.57 -3.33 7.59
C VAL A 172 1.00 -1.96 7.23
N GLY A 173 0.27 -1.84 6.12
CA GLY A 173 -0.22 -0.54 5.71
C GLY A 173 -1.51 -0.52 4.90
N ALA A 174 -2.07 0.68 4.84
CA ALA A 174 -3.26 1.10 4.09
C ALA A 174 -3.02 2.55 3.60
N HIS A 175 -3.90 3.12 2.77
CA HIS A 175 -3.82 4.54 2.41
C HIS A 175 -4.96 5.34 3.04
N TYR A 176 -4.63 6.53 3.52
CA TYR A 176 -5.59 7.40 4.21
C TYR A 176 -6.08 8.55 3.33
N ASP A 177 -5.59 8.69 2.10
CA ASP A 177 -6.27 9.48 1.10
C ASP A 177 -7.44 8.71 0.48
N SER A 178 -8.31 9.43 -0.20
CA SER A 178 -9.42 8.92 -1.00
C SER A 178 -9.63 9.80 -2.24
N ARG A 179 -10.52 9.37 -3.13
CA ARG A 179 -10.92 10.14 -4.30
C ARG A 179 -12.42 10.11 -4.56
N ASN A 180 -12.85 11.03 -5.41
CA ASN A 180 -14.09 10.90 -6.17
C ASN A 180 -13.74 10.49 -7.61
N SER A 181 -14.75 10.20 -8.41
CA SER A 181 -14.57 9.80 -9.81
C SER A 181 -13.84 10.85 -10.65
N SER A 182 -13.90 12.13 -10.26
CA SER A 182 -13.26 13.24 -10.99
C SER A 182 -11.83 13.56 -10.56
N LEU A 183 -11.28 12.86 -9.55
CA LEU A 183 -9.97 13.16 -8.96
C LEU A 183 -9.82 14.64 -8.51
N SER A 184 -10.95 15.29 -8.20
CA SER A 184 -11.00 16.65 -7.70
C SER A 184 -11.36 16.67 -6.21
N SER A 185 -11.22 17.82 -5.54
CA SER A 185 -11.67 18.03 -4.16
C SER A 185 -13.02 18.77 -4.07
N THR A 186 -13.78 18.81 -5.16
CA THR A 186 -15.04 19.57 -5.25
C THR A 186 -16.25 18.81 -4.70
N THR A 187 -16.11 17.51 -4.49
CA THR A 187 -17.15 16.62 -3.95
C THR A 187 -16.52 15.80 -2.84
N ASN A 188 -17.23 15.69 -1.70
CA ASN A 188 -16.77 14.97 -0.53
C ASN A 188 -16.38 13.52 -0.86
N THR A 189 -15.22 13.09 -0.36
CA THR A 189 -14.66 11.73 -0.53
C THR A 189 -14.42 11.11 0.85
N PRO A 190 -15.43 10.48 1.48
CA PRO A 190 -15.22 9.84 2.78
C PRO A 190 -14.39 8.55 2.68
N GLY A 191 -14.41 7.87 1.53
CA GLY A 191 -13.56 6.70 1.23
C GLY A 191 -13.67 5.55 2.24
N ALA A 192 -14.88 5.22 2.70
CA ALA A 192 -15.08 4.30 3.82
C ALA A 192 -14.37 2.94 3.63
N GLU A 193 -14.59 2.29 2.49
CA GLU A 193 -13.93 1.03 2.18
C GLU A 193 -12.59 1.22 1.44
N ASP A 194 -12.43 2.36 0.77
CA ASP A 194 -11.23 2.71 0.02
C ASP A 194 -10.68 4.07 0.49
N ASN A 195 -9.85 4.10 1.53
CA ASN A 195 -9.39 2.96 2.34
C ASN A 195 -9.35 3.27 3.85
N ALA A 196 -10.40 3.94 4.35
CA ALA A 196 -10.54 4.19 5.78
C ALA A 196 -10.64 2.87 6.58
N SER A 197 -11.30 1.85 6.04
CA SER A 197 -11.46 0.54 6.69
C SER A 197 -10.11 -0.17 6.87
N GLY A 198 -9.20 -0.08 5.89
CA GLY A 198 -7.84 -0.58 6.03
C GLY A 198 -7.01 0.22 7.03
N CYS A 199 -7.12 1.56 7.04
CA CYS A 199 -6.46 2.39 8.06
C CYS A 199 -6.95 2.05 9.48
N ALA A 200 -8.25 1.88 9.68
CA ALA A 200 -8.82 1.40 10.95
C ALA A 200 -8.27 0.01 11.32
N GLY A 201 -8.08 -0.87 10.32
CA GLY A 201 -7.45 -2.18 10.50
C GLY A 201 -6.00 -2.10 10.96
N VAL A 202 -5.20 -1.22 10.35
CA VAL A 202 -3.80 -0.96 10.74
C VAL A 202 -3.74 -0.43 12.18
N ILE A 203 -4.61 0.51 12.54
CA ILE A 203 -4.67 1.08 13.89
C ILE A 203 -5.05 0.01 14.92
N GLU A 204 -6.07 -0.81 14.65
CA GLU A 204 -6.49 -1.86 15.59
C GLU A 204 -5.43 -2.96 15.73
N LEU A 205 -4.77 -3.34 14.63
CA LEU A 205 -3.66 -4.28 14.69
C LEU A 205 -2.51 -3.71 15.54
N ALA A 206 -2.20 -2.42 15.39
CA ALA A 206 -1.21 -1.77 16.22
C ALA A 206 -1.57 -1.84 17.71
N ARG A 207 -2.82 -1.57 18.10
CA ARG A 207 -3.29 -1.68 19.49
C ARG A 207 -3.05 -3.06 20.09
N VAL A 208 -3.33 -4.11 19.34
CA VAL A 208 -3.15 -5.49 19.79
C VAL A 208 -1.67 -5.86 19.88
N LEU A 209 -0.87 -5.46 18.89
CA LEU A 209 0.53 -5.87 18.80
C LEU A 209 1.46 -5.10 19.74
N VAL A 210 1.17 -3.85 20.11
CA VAL A 210 2.04 -3.11 21.06
C VAL A 210 2.10 -3.75 22.45
N ALA A 211 1.10 -4.55 22.82
CA ALA A 211 1.10 -5.29 24.08
C ALA A 211 2.18 -6.39 24.13
N ASN A 212 2.68 -6.85 22.97
CA ASN A 212 3.68 -7.91 22.86
C ASN A 212 4.81 -7.46 21.94
N ARG A 213 6.01 -7.24 22.50
CA ARG A 213 7.13 -6.71 21.69
C ARG A 213 7.75 -7.81 20.81
N PRO A 214 7.69 -7.69 19.47
CA PRO A 214 8.27 -8.67 18.55
C PRO A 214 9.80 -8.59 18.50
N GLN A 215 10.44 -9.57 17.86
CA GLN A 215 11.89 -9.55 17.61
C GLN A 215 12.28 -8.51 16.54
N ARG A 216 11.51 -8.44 15.45
CA ARG A 216 11.65 -7.46 14.35
C ARG A 216 10.83 -6.22 14.63
N SER A 217 11.22 -5.06 14.10
CA SER A 217 10.36 -3.89 14.20
C SER A 217 9.15 -4.01 13.27
N ILE A 218 8.05 -3.35 13.64
CA ILE A 218 6.86 -3.25 12.80
C ILE A 218 6.64 -1.78 12.45
N LEU A 219 6.41 -1.51 11.16
CA LEU A 219 5.97 -0.20 10.68
C LEU A 219 4.48 -0.28 10.34
N PHE A 220 3.66 0.43 11.11
CA PHE A 220 2.24 0.63 10.82
C PHE A 220 2.11 1.89 9.97
N MET A 221 1.70 1.75 8.72
CA MET A 221 1.75 2.82 7.73
C MET A 221 0.37 3.17 7.19
N CYS A 222 0.08 4.47 7.17
CA CYS A 222 -1.05 5.03 6.43
C CYS A 222 -0.48 5.96 5.35
N TYR A 223 -0.55 5.55 4.08
CA TYR A 223 0.02 6.28 2.95
C TYR A 223 -0.90 7.41 2.48
N ALA A 224 -0.31 8.49 1.97
CA ALA A 224 -1.03 9.49 1.18
C ALA A 224 -0.78 9.27 -0.32
N GLY A 225 -1.62 9.86 -1.16
CA GLY A 225 -1.42 9.91 -2.61
C GLY A 225 -1.44 8.54 -3.29
N GLU A 226 -2.06 7.53 -2.68
CA GLU A 226 -2.32 6.25 -3.35
C GLU A 226 -3.17 6.51 -4.58
N GLU A 227 -4.19 7.35 -4.37
CA GLU A 227 -5.27 7.60 -5.31
C GLU A 227 -4.86 8.53 -6.46
N GLN A 228 -3.57 8.80 -6.62
CA GLN A 228 -3.02 9.56 -7.74
C GLN A 228 -1.93 8.78 -8.48
N GLY A 229 -1.69 7.52 -8.10
CA GLY A 229 -0.65 6.68 -8.71
C GLY A 229 0.44 6.27 -7.74
N LEU A 230 0.05 5.91 -6.51
CA LEU A 230 0.92 5.30 -5.49
C LEU A 230 2.06 6.21 -5.01
N TYR A 231 1.87 7.53 -4.98
CA TYR A 231 2.94 8.48 -4.68
C TYR A 231 3.56 8.26 -3.29
N GLY A 232 2.75 8.06 -2.26
CA GLY A 232 3.27 7.89 -0.89
C GLY A 232 4.08 6.62 -0.71
N SER A 233 3.63 5.50 -1.27
CA SER A 233 4.37 4.24 -1.17
C SER A 233 5.64 4.25 -2.04
N LYS A 234 5.59 4.85 -3.24
CA LYS A 234 6.79 5.09 -4.07
C LYS A 234 7.81 5.96 -3.33
N ALA A 235 7.37 7.07 -2.73
CA ALA A 235 8.24 7.97 -1.97
C ALA A 235 8.89 7.27 -0.78
N HIS A 236 8.15 6.40 -0.08
CA HIS A 236 8.71 5.62 1.02
C HIS A 236 9.82 4.67 0.54
N VAL A 237 9.59 3.88 -0.51
CA VAL A 237 10.59 2.97 -1.07
C VAL A 237 11.82 3.73 -1.57
N GLN A 238 11.63 4.87 -2.24
CA GLN A 238 12.73 5.74 -2.68
C GLN A 238 13.56 6.24 -1.50
N ALA A 239 12.93 6.63 -0.39
CA ALA A 239 13.63 7.02 0.82
C ALA A 239 14.46 5.86 1.39
N LEU A 240 13.91 4.64 1.45
CA LEU A 240 14.66 3.46 1.90
C LEU A 240 15.84 3.11 0.99
N GLN A 241 15.68 3.31 -0.32
CA GLN A 241 16.77 3.11 -1.27
C GLN A 241 17.88 4.17 -1.06
N ALA A 242 17.50 5.43 -0.85
CA ALA A 242 18.45 6.52 -0.63
C ALA A 242 19.25 6.36 0.67
N THR A 243 18.63 5.80 1.72
CA THR A 243 19.31 5.52 2.99
C THR A 243 20.06 4.18 3.00
N GLY A 244 19.89 3.35 1.96
CA GLY A 244 20.47 2.01 1.89
C GLY A 244 19.75 0.97 2.75
N ASP A 245 18.59 1.30 3.31
CA ASP A 245 17.80 0.42 4.17
C ASP A 245 17.08 -0.69 3.40
N LEU A 246 16.86 -0.50 2.09
CA LEU A 246 16.20 -1.52 1.25
C LEU A 246 17.01 -2.83 1.12
N ALA A 247 18.33 -2.77 1.37
CA ALA A 247 19.25 -3.90 1.24
C ALA A 247 19.56 -4.61 2.57
N LYS A 248 18.97 -4.13 3.69
CA LYS A 248 19.11 -4.74 5.02
C LYS A 248 18.13 -5.89 5.19
#